data_AF-A0A7C3UNV6-F1
#
_entry.id   AF-A0A7C3UNV6-F1
#
_cell.length_a   1.000
_cell.length_b   1.000
_cell.length_c   1.000
_cell.angle_alpha   90.00
_cell.angle_beta   90.00
_cell.angle_gamma   90.00
#
_symmetry.space_group_name_H-M   'P 1'
#
loop_
_entity.id
_entity.type
_entity.pdbx_description
1 polymer ?
#
loop_
_entity_poly.entity_id
_entity_poly.type
_entity_poly.pdbx_seq_one_letter_code
_entity_poly.pdbx_strand_id
1 'polypeptide(L)'
;MKTKLVLMIVCLFTVLLVFQAYAKIDEKSVVAIWLFDENGGNVVKDSSGRGHDGEIKGSVKWINGKFLSGLEFPGQAGSFVSVPHHEDFNLLTFTMVTWIKAENTGQRQEIIMKRAEGGVNSQNLHLQIES
;
A
#
# COMPACT_ATOMS: atom_id res chain seq x y z
N MET A 1 41.78 28.96 -21.32
CA MET A 1 41.36 27.62 -21.79
C MET A 1 40.98 26.67 -20.66
N LYS A 2 41.80 26.53 -19.60
CA LYS A 2 41.58 25.59 -18.49
C LYS A 2 40.26 25.81 -17.71
N THR A 3 39.90 27.06 -17.41
CA THR A 3 38.66 27.40 -16.67
C THR A 3 37.38 27.13 -17.46
N LYS A 4 37.36 27.43 -18.75
CA LYS A 4 36.22 27.12 -19.64
C LYS A 4 35.99 25.61 -19.79
N LEU A 5 37.07 24.82 -19.83
CA LEU A 5 37.00 23.36 -19.90
C LEU A 5 36.45 22.74 -18.60
N VAL A 6 36.86 23.25 -17.43
CA VAL A 6 36.35 22.80 -16.13
C VAL A 6 34.85 23.11 -16.00
N LEU A 7 34.39 24.30 -16.38
CA LEU A 7 32.96 24.63 -16.38
C LEU A 7 32.15 23.71 -17.30
N MET A 8 32.68 23.39 -18.48
CA MET A 8 32.00 22.50 -19.43
C MET A 8 31.86 21.07 -18.87
N ILE A 9 32.90 20.54 -18.21
CA ILE A 9 32.86 19.21 -17.59
C ILE A 9 31.89 19.20 -16.40
N VAL A 10 31.84 20.26 -15.58
CA VAL A 10 30.89 20.39 -14.47
C VAL A 10 29.44 20.48 -14.96
N CYS A 11 29.17 21.21 -16.04
CA CYS A 11 27.85 21.22 -16.69
C CYS A 11 27.47 19.84 -17.26
N LEU A 12 28.42 19.11 -17.85
CA LEU A 12 28.16 17.78 -18.41
C LEU A 12 27.90 16.74 -17.30
N PHE A 13 28.65 16.81 -16.19
CA PHE A 13 28.46 15.94 -15.02
C PHE A 13 27.14 16.23 -14.29
N THR A 14 26.72 17.49 -14.20
CA THR A 14 25.44 17.86 -13.60
C THR A 14 24.25 17.42 -14.44
N VAL A 15 24.35 17.45 -15.78
CA VAL A 15 23.33 16.89 -16.70
C VAL A 15 23.26 15.35 -16.60
N LEU A 16 24.39 14.67 -16.39
CA LEU A 16 24.44 13.21 -16.22
C LEU A 16 23.87 12.74 -14.87
N LEU A 17 23.91 13.56 -13.82
CA LEU A 17 23.32 13.26 -12.50
C LEU A 17 21.78 13.35 -12.47
N VAL A 18 21.14 13.83 -13.55
CA VAL A 18 19.67 13.94 -13.66
C VAL A 18 19.03 12.66 -14.20
N PHE A 19 19.81 11.64 -14.58
CA PHE A 19 19.32 10.26 -14.72
C PHE A 19 19.11 9.63 -13.33
N GLN A 20 18.34 10.31 -12.47
CA GLN A 20 17.75 9.70 -11.29
C GLN A 20 16.73 8.67 -11.80
N ALA A 21 16.80 7.45 -11.30
CA ALA A 21 15.87 6.39 -11.65
C ALA A 21 14.42 6.86 -11.41
N TYR A 22 13.70 7.14 -12.50
CA TYR A 22 12.29 7.53 -12.43
C TYR A 22 11.47 6.25 -12.25
N ALA A 23 11.18 5.89 -11.00
CA ALA A 23 10.12 4.95 -10.71
C ALA A 23 8.77 5.67 -10.87
N LYS A 24 8.31 5.82 -12.12
CA LYS A 24 6.98 6.36 -12.40
C LYS A 24 5.95 5.27 -12.16
N ILE A 25 5.01 5.51 -11.25
CA ILE A 25 3.80 4.69 -11.15
C ILE A 25 2.98 4.97 -12.41
N ASP A 26 2.78 3.95 -13.24
CA ASP A 26 1.77 4.02 -14.30
C ASP A 26 0.39 3.84 -13.64
N GLU A 27 -0.40 4.91 -13.59
CA GLU A 27 -1.74 4.92 -13.00
C GLU A 27 -2.62 3.81 -13.58
N LYS A 28 -2.43 3.44 -14.85
CA LYS A 28 -3.20 2.36 -15.50
C LYS A 28 -2.84 0.97 -14.99
N SER A 29 -1.63 0.82 -14.46
CA SER A 29 -1.14 -0.43 -13.87
C SER A 29 -1.57 -0.62 -12.41
N VAL A 30 -2.10 0.44 -11.78
CA VAL A 30 -2.55 0.36 -10.40
C VAL A 30 -3.83 -0.46 -10.32
N VAL A 31 -3.80 -1.49 -9.47
CA VAL A 31 -4.90 -2.43 -9.30
C VAL A 31 -5.90 -1.91 -8.27
N ALA A 32 -5.44 -1.34 -7.16
CA ALA A 32 -6.30 -0.76 -6.15
C ALA A 32 -5.52 0.28 -5.31
N ILE A 33 -6.22 1.29 -4.81
CA ILE A 33 -5.68 2.28 -3.87
C ILE A 33 -6.70 2.52 -2.77
N TRP A 34 -6.36 2.21 -1.53
CA TRP A 34 -7.16 2.57 -0.36
C TRP A 34 -6.44 3.64 0.45
N LEU A 35 -6.92 4.88 0.33
CA LEU A 35 -6.33 6.04 1.02
C LEU A 35 -6.82 6.16 2.47
N PHE A 36 -8.03 5.65 2.76
CA PHE A 36 -8.69 5.79 4.05
C PHE A 36 -8.96 7.25 4.44
N ASP A 37 -9.39 8.09 3.49
CA ASP A 37 -9.67 9.52 3.69
C ASP A 37 -11.15 9.82 4.01
N GLU A 38 -12.01 8.79 4.01
CA GLU A 38 -13.46 8.93 4.21
C GLU A 38 -13.82 9.35 5.64
N ASN A 39 -12.95 9.02 6.61
CA ASN A 39 -13.09 9.39 8.02
C ASN A 39 -14.43 8.95 8.67
N GLY A 40 -15.08 7.92 8.12
CA GLY A 40 -16.37 7.44 8.61
C GLY A 40 -17.05 6.45 7.68
N GLY A 41 -18.13 5.84 8.20
CA GLY A 41 -18.91 4.83 7.48
C GLY A 41 -18.27 3.44 7.51
N ASN A 42 -18.87 2.52 6.76
CA ASN A 42 -18.48 1.11 6.68
C ASN A 42 -17.82 0.73 5.34
N VAL A 43 -17.57 1.70 4.47
CA VAL A 43 -16.96 1.49 3.15
C VAL A 43 -15.62 2.23 3.09
N VAL A 44 -14.60 1.53 2.59
CA VAL A 44 -13.30 2.07 2.23
C VAL A 44 -13.27 2.16 0.71
N LYS A 45 -13.14 3.35 0.12
CA LYS A 45 -13.22 3.48 -1.33
C LYS A 45 -11.90 3.16 -2.02
N ASP A 46 -12.00 2.54 -3.18
CA ASP A 46 -10.89 2.37 -4.10
C ASP A 46 -10.70 3.64 -4.95
N SER A 47 -9.61 4.34 -4.67
CA SER A 47 -9.22 5.57 -5.37
C SER A 47 -8.52 5.30 -6.72
N SER A 48 -8.29 4.04 -7.10
CA SER A 48 -7.74 3.70 -8.42
C SER A 48 -8.74 3.89 -9.56
N GLY A 49 -10.04 3.98 -9.24
CA GLY A 49 -11.12 4.06 -10.22
C GLY A 49 -11.55 2.70 -10.79
N ARG A 50 -11.08 1.58 -10.22
CA ARG A 50 -11.42 0.23 -10.67
C ARG A 50 -12.55 -0.43 -9.87
N GLY A 51 -13.03 0.23 -8.82
CA GLY A 51 -14.22 -0.18 -8.07
C GLY A 51 -13.96 -1.29 -7.05
N HIS A 52 -12.72 -1.45 -6.60
CA HIS A 52 -12.36 -2.44 -5.57
C HIS A 52 -12.61 -1.92 -4.15
N ASP A 53 -13.80 -1.39 -3.90
CA ASP A 53 -14.20 -0.87 -2.59
C ASP A 53 -14.14 -1.98 -1.54
N GLY A 54 -13.63 -1.64 -0.36
CA GLY A 54 -13.60 -2.51 0.81
C GLY A 54 -14.76 -2.25 1.76
N GLU A 55 -15.23 -3.30 2.43
CA GLU A 55 -16.22 -3.21 3.49
C GLU A 55 -15.57 -3.47 4.85
N ILE A 56 -15.79 -2.57 5.81
CA ILE A 56 -15.32 -2.72 7.18
C ILE A 56 -16.15 -3.80 7.90
N LYS A 57 -15.48 -4.78 8.49
CA LYS A 57 -16.06 -5.83 9.33
C LYS A 57 -15.58 -5.72 10.77
N GLY A 58 -16.44 -6.10 11.72
CA GLY A 58 -16.12 -6.10 13.14
C GLY A 58 -15.99 -4.70 13.73
N SER A 59 -15.05 -4.52 14.65
CA SER A 59 -14.93 -3.33 15.50
C SER A 59 -13.82 -2.38 15.07
N VAL A 60 -13.48 -2.35 13.77
CA VAL A 60 -12.46 -1.45 13.20
C VAL A 60 -12.95 0.00 13.31
N LYS A 61 -12.05 0.92 13.67
CA LYS A 61 -12.38 2.34 13.90
C LYS A 61 -11.63 3.24 12.95
N TRP A 62 -12.26 4.35 12.58
CA TRP A 62 -11.61 5.49 11.95
C TRP A 62 -10.86 6.30 13.00
N ILE A 63 -9.61 6.65 12.71
CA ILE A 63 -8.74 7.49 13.53
C ILE A 63 -8.01 8.52 12.65
N ASN A 64 -7.33 9.48 13.28
CA ASN A 64 -6.37 10.31 12.56
C ASN A 64 -5.15 9.45 12.15
N GLY A 65 -4.92 9.36 10.85
CA GLY A 65 -3.88 8.52 10.26
C GLY A 65 -2.53 9.24 10.11
N LYS A 66 -1.60 8.61 9.38
CA LYS A 66 -0.34 9.25 9.00
C LYS A 66 -0.59 10.49 8.12
N PHE A 67 -1.56 10.38 7.21
CA PHE A 67 -2.14 11.44 6.42
C PHE A 67 -3.64 11.40 6.67
N LEU A 68 -4.28 12.55 6.87
CA LEU A 68 -5.72 12.67 7.09
C LEU A 68 -6.25 11.61 8.09
N SER A 69 -7.04 10.65 7.63
CA SER A 69 -7.58 9.56 8.45
C SER A 69 -6.90 8.22 8.17
N GLY A 70 -7.23 7.22 8.98
CA GLY A 70 -6.76 5.85 8.84
C GLY A 70 -7.62 4.89 9.65
N LEU A 71 -7.28 3.61 9.60
CA LEU A 71 -8.00 2.57 10.33
C LEU A 71 -7.18 2.04 11.51
N GLU A 72 -7.84 1.94 12.67
CA GLU A 72 -7.36 1.24 13.85
C GLU A 72 -8.00 -0.14 13.92
N PHE A 73 -7.16 -1.18 13.93
CA PHE A 73 -7.59 -2.56 14.07
C PHE A 73 -7.40 -3.02 15.52
N PRO A 74 -8.46 -3.46 16.23
CA PRO A 74 -8.39 -3.78 17.65
C PRO A 74 -7.71 -5.12 17.96
N GLY A 75 -7.22 -5.86 16.96
CA GLY A 75 -6.69 -7.22 17.14
C GLY A 75 -7.73 -8.28 17.52
N GLN A 76 -9.02 -7.93 17.49
CA GLN A 76 -10.13 -8.86 17.76
C GLN A 76 -10.47 -9.68 16.51
N ALA A 77 -10.68 -10.99 16.69
CA ALA A 77 -11.14 -11.87 15.62
C ALA A 77 -12.40 -11.31 14.94
N GLY A 78 -12.41 -11.32 13.60
CA GLY A 78 -13.50 -10.77 12.80
C GLY A 78 -13.38 -9.26 12.48
N SER A 79 -12.32 -8.59 12.94
CA SER A 79 -12.07 -7.17 12.61
C SER A 79 -11.08 -7.04 11.45
N PHE A 80 -11.58 -6.70 10.26
CA PHE A 80 -10.79 -6.54 9.04
C PHE A 80 -11.55 -5.72 7.99
N VAL A 81 -10.87 -5.32 6.91
CA VAL A 81 -11.52 -4.79 5.71
C VAL A 81 -11.61 -5.92 4.68
N SER A 82 -12.82 -6.16 4.20
CA SER A 82 -13.11 -7.19 3.20
C SER A 82 -13.23 -6.55 1.82
N VAL A 83 -12.37 -6.94 0.89
CA VAL A 83 -12.51 -6.57 -0.53
C VAL A 83 -13.02 -7.81 -1.28
N PRO A 84 -14.15 -7.73 -2.01
CA PRO A 84 -14.65 -8.84 -2.80
C PRO A 84 -13.62 -9.37 -3.80
N HIS A 85 -13.68 -10.66 -4.10
CA HIS A 85 -12.82 -11.22 -5.13
C HIS A 85 -13.11 -10.59 -6.49
N HIS A 86 -12.04 -10.27 -7.23
CA HIS A 86 -12.09 -9.86 -8.62
C HIS A 86 -10.87 -10.46 -9.38
N GLU A 87 -11.00 -10.65 -10.69
CA GLU A 87 -9.94 -11.20 -11.54
C GLU A 87 -8.68 -10.33 -11.56
N ASP A 88 -8.84 -9.02 -11.39
CA ASP A 88 -7.76 -8.04 -11.21
C ASP A 88 -6.77 -8.43 -10.09
N PHE A 89 -7.20 -9.20 -9.09
CA PHE A 89 -6.37 -9.66 -7.97
C PHE A 89 -5.71 -11.03 -8.22
N ASN A 90 -5.76 -11.57 -9.43
CA ASN A 90 -5.06 -12.80 -9.82
C ASN A 90 -3.64 -12.46 -10.30
N LEU A 91 -2.90 -11.75 -9.45
CA LEU A 91 -1.59 -11.18 -9.77
C LEU A 91 -0.47 -12.21 -9.58
N LEU A 92 0.39 -12.34 -10.58
CA LEU A 92 1.61 -13.16 -10.52
C LEU A 92 2.83 -12.38 -10.03
N THR A 93 2.87 -11.08 -10.32
CA THR A 93 3.93 -10.16 -9.91
C THR A 93 3.28 -8.83 -9.61
N PHE A 94 3.59 -8.27 -8.45
CA PHE A 94 2.98 -7.03 -8.00
C PHE A 94 3.91 -6.36 -6.99
N THR A 95 3.63 -5.09 -6.72
CA THR A 95 4.22 -4.34 -5.61
C THR A 95 3.10 -3.89 -4.71
N MET A 96 3.33 -3.96 -3.41
CA MET A 96 2.39 -3.52 -2.40
C MET A 96 3.09 -2.52 -1.48
N VAL A 97 2.45 -1.39 -1.26
CA VAL A 97 2.98 -0.30 -0.43
C VAL A 97 1.87 0.12 0.52
N THR A 98 2.19 0.26 1.80
CA THR A 98 1.21 0.65 2.82
C THR A 98 1.89 1.36 3.99
N TRP A 99 1.13 2.25 4.64
CA TRP A 99 1.53 2.90 5.89
C TRP A 99 0.95 2.13 7.07
N ILE A 100 1.82 1.72 7.99
CA ILE A 100 1.41 0.94 9.16
C ILE A 100 2.06 1.53 10.41
N LYS A 101 1.26 1.67 11.45
CA LYS A 101 1.74 1.85 12.82
C LYS A 101 1.47 0.55 13.57
N ALA A 102 2.50 -0.28 13.72
CA ALA A 102 2.39 -1.53 14.46
C ALA A 102 2.56 -1.28 15.97
N GLU A 103 1.83 -2.03 16.78
CA GLU A 103 1.98 -2.08 18.23
C GLU A 103 2.36 -3.49 18.64
N ASN A 104 3.24 -3.63 19.63
CA ASN A 104 3.62 -4.94 20.13
C ASN A 104 2.45 -5.53 20.94
N THR A 105 1.77 -6.50 20.33
CA THR A 105 0.66 -7.23 20.96
C THR A 105 1.07 -8.59 21.51
N GLY A 106 2.32 -9.02 21.29
CA GLY A 106 2.77 -10.39 21.54
C GLY A 106 2.06 -11.46 20.70
N GLN A 107 1.31 -11.06 19.67
CA GLN A 107 0.55 -11.94 18.78
C GLN A 107 0.95 -11.71 17.32
N ARG A 108 0.70 -12.71 16.46
CA ARG A 108 0.91 -12.56 15.02
C ARG A 108 -0.04 -11.50 14.47
N GLN A 109 0.52 -10.55 13.73
CA GLN A 109 -0.22 -9.50 13.03
C GLN A 109 -0.12 -9.72 11.52
N GLU A 110 -1.26 -9.65 10.83
CA GLU A 110 -1.32 -9.75 9.37
C GLU A 110 -1.72 -8.38 8.82
N ILE A 111 -0.98 -7.92 7.81
CA ILE A 111 -1.20 -6.62 7.18
C ILE A 111 -2.24 -6.77 6.07
N ILE A 112 -1.99 -7.69 5.14
CA ILE A 112 -2.87 -8.02 4.00
C ILE A 112 -2.87 -9.53 3.81
N MET A 113 -4.04 -10.10 3.57
CA MET A 113 -4.25 -11.52 3.31
C MET A 113 -5.13 -11.70 2.06
N LYS A 114 -4.74 -12.60 1.15
CA LYS A 114 -5.61 -13.08 0.08
C LYS A 114 -6.12 -14.48 0.42
N ARG A 115 -7.43 -14.61 0.63
CA ARG A 115 -8.08 -15.88 0.98
C ARG A 115 -9.01 -16.31 -0.15
N ALA A 116 -8.95 -17.57 -0.55
CA ALA A 116 -9.95 -18.16 -1.44
C ALA A 116 -11.30 -18.21 -0.73
N GLU A 117 -12.37 -18.09 -1.52
CA GLU A 117 -13.73 -18.22 -1.02
C GLU A 117 -13.92 -19.56 -0.28
N GLY A 118 -14.62 -19.55 0.85
CA GLY A 118 -14.76 -20.73 1.71
C GLY A 118 -13.51 -21.13 2.52
N GLY A 119 -12.38 -20.43 2.35
CA GLY A 119 -11.25 -20.52 3.27
C GLY A 119 -10.35 -21.74 3.14
N VAL A 120 -10.53 -22.50 2.08
CA VAL A 120 -9.84 -23.76 1.84
C VAL A 120 -8.40 -23.56 1.37
N ASN A 121 -8.07 -22.38 0.82
CA ASN A 121 -6.72 -21.98 0.41
C ASN A 121 -6.49 -20.49 0.70
N SER A 122 -5.57 -20.15 1.60
CA SER A 122 -5.13 -18.76 1.81
C SER A 122 -3.72 -18.58 1.28
N GLN A 123 -3.53 -17.61 0.37
CA GLN A 123 -2.21 -17.14 -0.01
C GLN A 123 -1.83 -16.01 0.95
N ASN A 124 -1.02 -16.37 1.95
CA ASN A 124 -0.50 -15.43 2.92
C ASN A 124 0.90 -15.02 2.51
N LEU A 125 1.04 -13.79 2.04
CA LEU A 125 2.33 -13.16 1.86
C LEU A 125 2.66 -12.48 3.18
N HIS A 126 3.50 -13.12 3.99
CA HIS A 126 3.95 -12.51 5.23
C HIS A 126 5.42 -12.09 5.10
N LEU A 127 5.71 -10.88 5.51
CA LEU A 127 7.07 -10.43 5.80
C LEU A 127 7.22 -10.48 7.32
N GLN A 128 8.03 -11.43 7.82
CA GLN A 128 8.34 -11.53 9.25
C GLN A 128 9.59 -10.69 9.55
N ILE A 129 9.45 -9.74 10.47
CA ILE A 129 10.56 -8.95 10.99
C ILE A 129 10.78 -9.43 12.42
N GLU A 130 11.91 -10.09 12.66
CA GLU A 130 12.31 -10.56 13.99
C GLU A 130 12.98 -9.42 14.76
N SER A 131 12.73 -9.37 16.07
CA SER A 131 13.37 -8.42 17.00
C SER A 131 14.67 -8.97 17.57
#